data_AF-A0A809S965-F1
#
_entry.id   AF-A0A809S965-F1
#
_cell.length_a   1.000
_cell.length_b   1.000
_cell.length_c   1.000
_cell.angle_alpha   90.00
_cell.angle_beta   90.00
_cell.angle_gamma   90.00
#
_symmetry.space_group_name_H-M   'P 1'
#
loop_
_entity.id
_entity.type
_entity.pdbx_description
1 polymer ?
#
loop_
_entity_poly.entity_id
_entity_poly.type
_entity_poly.pdbx_seq_one_letter_code
_entity_poly.pdbx_strand_id
1 'polypeptide(L)'
;MPGYPDRLVTKPGHEAELKKRTLTNLYNAKADGKAAWLDNAHRALDAAVAAAYGWDDYTPAMPDEEILRRLLALNLERKAAEGQ
;
A
#
# COMPACT_ATOMS: atom_id res chain seq x y z
N MET A 1 5.33 -5.19 24.12
CA MET A 1 6.33 -4.92 23.06
C MET A 1 6.35 -3.43 22.82
N PRO A 2 7.45 -2.72 23.09
CA PRO A 2 7.55 -1.28 22.84
C PRO A 2 7.52 -1.01 21.32
N GLY A 3 6.76 0.00 20.87
CA GLY A 3 6.82 0.52 19.49
C GLY A 3 5.59 0.29 18.60
N TYR A 4 4.57 -0.44 19.05
CA TYR A 4 3.29 -0.47 18.33
C TYR A 4 2.42 0.72 18.72
N PRO A 5 1.73 1.36 17.77
CA PRO A 5 0.72 2.36 18.09
C PRO A 5 -0.40 1.73 18.93
N ASP A 6 -1.02 2.54 19.78
CA ASP A 6 -2.14 2.09 20.60
C ASP A 6 -3.22 1.42 19.74
N ARG A 7 -3.73 0.28 20.22
CA ARG A 7 -4.84 -0.39 19.53
C ARG A 7 -6.01 0.58 19.46
N LEU A 8 -6.64 0.66 18.28
CA LEU A 8 -7.84 1.45 18.10
C LEU A 8 -8.94 0.92 19.03
N VAL A 9 -9.20 1.64 20.12
CA VAL A 9 -10.32 1.38 21.03
C VAL A 9 -11.54 2.09 20.45
N THR A 10 -12.69 1.39 20.42
CA THR A 10 -13.95 2.03 20.04
C THR A 10 -14.35 3.10 21.02
N LYS A 11 -14.85 4.22 20.48
CA LYS A 11 -15.69 5.12 21.28
C LYS A 11 -16.93 4.34 21.74
N PRO A 12 -17.41 4.56 22.98
CA PRO A 12 -18.62 3.89 23.47
C PRO A 12 -19.79 4.02 22.47
N GLY A 13 -20.46 2.90 22.15
CA GLY A 13 -21.59 2.85 21.21
C GLY A 13 -21.22 2.63 19.75
N HIS A 14 -19.93 2.57 19.40
CA HIS A 14 -19.44 2.30 18.04
C HIS A 14 -18.80 0.91 17.87
N GLU A 15 -18.93 0.03 18.85
CA GLU A 15 -18.33 -1.32 18.88
C GLU A 15 -18.76 -2.17 17.68
N ALA A 16 -20.06 -2.12 17.34
CA ALA A 16 -20.62 -2.86 16.20
C ALA A 16 -20.04 -2.38 14.86
N GLU A 17 -19.80 -1.08 14.71
CA GLU A 17 -19.22 -0.51 13.50
C GLU A 17 -17.73 -0.81 13.39
N LEU A 18 -16.97 -0.81 14.50
CA LEU A 18 -15.58 -1.25 14.48
C LEU A 18 -15.45 -2.73 14.12
N LYS A 19 -16.35 -3.59 14.64
CA LYS A 19 -16.34 -5.02 14.33
C LYS A 19 -16.51 -5.31 12.84
N LYS A 20 -17.20 -4.43 12.10
CA LYS A 20 -17.35 -4.53 10.64
C LYS A 20 -16.09 -4.11 9.88
N ARG A 21 -15.13 -3.41 10.49
CA ARG A 21 -13.88 -2.95 9.84
C ARG A 21 -12.80 -4.03 9.81
N THR A 22 -13.14 -5.20 9.28
CA THR A 22 -12.15 -6.23 8.96
C THR A 22 -11.34 -5.82 7.73
N LEU A 23 -10.15 -6.41 7.53
CA LEU A 23 -9.33 -6.13 6.33
C LEU A 23 -10.14 -6.33 5.06
N THR A 24 -10.83 -7.47 4.91
CA THR A 24 -11.67 -7.76 3.75
C THR A 24 -12.72 -6.67 3.51
N ASN A 25 -13.45 -6.25 4.55
CA ASN A 25 -14.49 -5.23 4.40
C ASN A 25 -13.91 -3.85 4.07
N LEU A 26 -12.75 -3.50 4.64
CA LEU A 26 -12.07 -2.25 4.37
C LEU A 26 -11.56 -2.18 2.92
N TYR A 27 -10.97 -3.26 2.40
CA TYR A 27 -10.51 -3.33 1.02
C TYR A 27 -11.68 -3.36 0.01
N ASN A 28 -12.79 -4.03 0.33
CA ASN A 28 -14.01 -3.94 -0.46
C ASN A 28 -14.56 -2.50 -0.48
N ALA A 29 -14.61 -1.84 0.68
CA ALA A 29 -15.03 -0.44 0.78
C ALA A 29 -14.09 0.52 0.05
N LYS A 30 -12.78 0.23 -0.01
CA LYS A 30 -11.82 0.98 -0.83
C LYS A 30 -12.14 0.84 -2.31
N ALA A 31 -12.36 -0.39 -2.79
CA ALA A 31 -12.72 -0.66 -4.19
C ALA A 31 -14.03 0.03 -4.58
N ASP A 32 -15.00 0.10 -3.67
CA ASP A 32 -16.26 0.82 -3.84
C ASP A 32 -16.13 2.36 -3.76
N GLY A 33 -14.93 2.90 -3.52
CA GLY A 33 -14.71 4.35 -3.32
C GLY A 33 -15.23 4.91 -2.00
N LYS A 34 -15.67 4.06 -1.07
CA LYS A 34 -16.25 4.44 0.24
C LYS A 34 -15.18 4.67 1.32
N ALA A 35 -13.92 4.32 1.06
CA ALA A 35 -12.80 4.45 1.99
C ALA A 35 -11.69 5.35 1.43
N ALA A 36 -11.99 6.62 1.16
CA ALA A 36 -11.03 7.60 0.62
C ALA A 36 -9.76 7.77 1.48
N TRP A 37 -9.88 7.66 2.80
CA TRP A 37 -8.72 7.71 3.71
C TRP A 37 -7.74 6.56 3.47
N LEU A 38 -8.25 5.36 3.16
CA LEU A 38 -7.43 4.18 2.90
C LEU A 38 -6.79 4.30 1.51
N ASP A 39 -7.50 4.87 0.53
CA ASP A 39 -6.92 5.17 -0.77
C ASP A 39 -5.76 6.17 -0.67
N ASN A 40 -5.94 7.26 0.07
CA ASN A 40 -4.90 8.26 0.28
C ASN A 40 -3.68 7.69 1.02
N ALA A 41 -3.91 6.83 2.02
CA ALA A 41 -2.83 6.15 2.72
C ALA A 41 -2.02 5.24 1.79
N HIS A 42 -2.69 4.50 0.89
CA HIS A 42 -2.02 3.71 -0.13
C HIS A 42 -1.23 4.59 -1.10
N ARG A 43 -1.80 5.70 -1.61
CA ARG A 43 -1.07 6.62 -2.52
C ARG A 43 0.19 7.20 -1.88
N ALA A 44 0.12 7.59 -0.60
CA ALA A 44 1.27 8.09 0.12
C ALA A 44 2.37 7.01 0.28
N LEU A 45 1.96 5.78 0.57
CA LEU A 45 2.87 4.65 0.65
C LEU A 45 3.53 4.35 -0.70
N ASP A 46 2.74 4.28 -1.78
CA ASP A 46 3.25 3.95 -3.12
C ASP A 46 4.25 5.02 -3.62
N ALA A 47 3.97 6.31 -3.36
CA ALA A 47 4.91 7.39 -3.68
C ALA A 47 6.24 7.28 -2.91
N ALA A 48 6.18 6.93 -1.62
CA ALA A 48 7.38 6.73 -0.82
C ALA A 48 8.20 5.52 -1.30
N VAL A 49 7.53 4.43 -1.70
CA VAL A 49 8.16 3.25 -2.29
C VAL A 49 8.82 3.61 -3.62
N ALA A 50 8.11 4.31 -4.51
CA ALA A 50 8.66 4.74 -5.79
C ALA A 50 9.91 5.62 -5.61
N ALA A 51 9.88 6.56 -4.67
CA ALA A 51 11.05 7.37 -4.32
C ALA A 51 12.24 6.52 -3.82
N ALA A 52 11.97 5.48 -3.03
CA ALA A 52 13.02 4.54 -2.57
C ALA A 52 13.63 3.70 -3.71
N TYR A 53 12.85 3.43 -4.76
CA TYR A 53 13.33 2.83 -6.01
C TYR A 53 14.00 3.84 -6.97
N GLY A 54 14.00 5.13 -6.65
CA GLY A 54 14.53 6.19 -7.53
C GLY A 54 13.65 6.49 -8.74
N TRP A 55 12.34 6.23 -8.67
CA TRP A 55 11.40 6.47 -9.76
C TRP A 55 10.77 7.86 -9.63
N ASP A 56 11.47 8.88 -10.13
CA ASP A 56 11.03 10.28 -10.07
C ASP A 56 9.81 10.59 -10.97
N ASP A 57 9.53 9.73 -11.94
CA ASP A 57 8.41 9.82 -12.88
C ASP A 57 7.17 9.01 -12.44
N TYR A 58 7.18 8.45 -11.23
CA TYR A 58 6.04 7.69 -10.72
C TYR A 58 4.80 8.56 -10.62
N THR A 59 3.68 8.04 -11.12
CA THR A 59 2.36 8.63 -10.93
C THR A 59 1.39 7.56 -10.47
N PRO A 60 0.37 7.89 -9.66
CA PRO A 60 -0.67 6.93 -9.28
C PRO A 60 -1.53 6.41 -10.45
N ALA A 61 -1.39 7.00 -11.64
CA ALA A 61 -2.05 6.57 -12.87
C ALA A 61 -1.16 5.66 -13.74
N MET A 62 0.08 5.42 -13.32
CA MET A 62 0.99 4.50 -14.00
C MET A 62 0.38 3.10 -14.04
N PRO A 63 0.30 2.45 -15.22
CA PRO A 63 -0.23 1.10 -15.32
C PRO A 63 0.61 0.09 -14.55
N ASP A 64 -0.04 -0.90 -13.94
CA ASP A 64 0.65 -1.99 -13.22
C ASP A 64 1.69 -2.71 -14.11
N GLU A 65 1.42 -2.84 -15.41
CA GLU A 65 2.35 -3.45 -16.37
C GLU A 65 3.69 -2.70 -16.47
N GLU A 66 3.69 -1.37 -16.34
CA GLU A 66 4.92 -0.56 -16.33
C GLU A 66 5.73 -0.86 -15.07
N ILE A 67 5.07 -0.86 -13.92
CA ILE A 67 5.68 -1.18 -12.62
C ILE A 67 6.29 -2.58 -12.67
N LEU A 68 5.54 -3.57 -13.15
CA LEU A 68 6.00 -4.96 -13.28
C LEU A 68 7.21 -5.08 -14.22
N ARG A 69 7.23 -4.34 -15.33
CA ARG A 69 8.36 -4.35 -16.28
C ARG A 69 9.63 -3.80 -15.64
N ARG A 70 9.55 -2.68 -14.92
CA ARG A 70 10.70 -2.09 -14.21
C ARG A 70 11.25 -3.03 -13.15
N LEU A 71 10.37 -3.64 -12.34
CA LEU A 71 10.78 -4.60 -11.32
C LEU A 71 11.41 -5.86 -11.93
N LEU A 72 10.88 -6.34 -13.06
CA LEU A 72 11.46 -7.48 -13.76
C LEU A 72 12.87 -7.17 -14.26
N ALA A 73 13.09 -6.02 -14.91
CA ALA A 73 14.40 -5.59 -15.37
C ALA A 73 15.41 -5.52 -14.21
N LEU A 74 15.04 -4.86 -13.11
CA LEU A 74 15.88 -4.76 -11.91
C LEU A 74 16.23 -6.13 -11.32
N ASN A 75 15.27 -7.06 -11.30
CA ASN A 75 15.50 -8.42 -10.80
C ASN A 75 16.43 -9.22 -11.72
N LEU A 76 16.35 -9.04 -13.04
CA LEU A 76 17.26 -9.68 -14.00
C LEU A 76 18.68 -9.15 -13.86
N GLU A 77 18.86 -7.84 -13.68
CA GLU A 77 20.16 -7.22 -13.43
C GLU A 77 20.81 -7.75 -12.14
N ARG A 78 20.06 -7.79 -11.04
CA ARG A 78 20.53 -8.35 -9.77
C ARG A 78 20.92 -9.82 -9.91
N LYS A 79 20.09 -10.63 -10.59
CA LYS A 79 20.40 -12.04 -10.83
C LYS A 79 21.66 -12.24 -11.66
N ALA A 80 21.93 -11.36 -12.62
CA ALA A 80 23.17 -11.40 -13.41
C ALA A 80 24.40 -11.05 -12.56
N ALA A 81 24.28 -10.08 -11.65
CA ALA A 81 25.36 -9.68 -10.73
C ALA A 81 25.63 -10.73 -9.64
N GLU A 82 24.62 -11.47 -9.18
CA GLU A 82 24.77 -12.57 -8.21
C GLU A 82 25.49 -13.81 -8.80
N GLY A 83 25.51 -13.95 -10.13
CA GLY A 83 26.15 -15.06 -10.83
C GLY A 83 27.61 -14.80 -11.25
N GLN A 84 28.17 -13.64 -10.91
CA GLN A 84 29.58 -13.27 -11.11
C GLN A 84 30.37 -13.41 -9.80
#